data_AF-A0A944S5G3-F1
#
_entry.id   AF-A0A944S5G3-F1
#
_cell.length_a   1.000
_cell.length_b   1.000
_cell.length_c   1.000
_cell.angle_alpha   90.00
_cell.angle_beta   90.00
_cell.angle_gamma   90.00
#
_symmetry.space_group_name_H-M   'P 1'
#
loop_
_entity.id
_entity.type
_entity.pdbx_description
1 polymer ?
#
loop_
_entity_poly.entity_id
_entity_poly.type
_entity_poly.pdbx_seq_one_letter_code
_entity_poly.pdbx_strand_id
1 'polypeptide(L)'
;MSGTLPPIWWVLAGAIVFATGRWLQLLQRRHARRADLAAARQQGEGVLATLREMGGRDGALPGELPIDLTAAAGWTYRRMPSLTTDQRLIVLHEDAPRQMLTRFPSEEEARIVVFADGRIELFSEQAFERLLVGDEVLRERLQMPSITEPTDD
;
A
#
# COMPACT_ATOMS: atom_id res chain seq x y z
N MET A 1 25.19 -1.48 56.92
CA MET A 1 23.87 -2.12 56.75
C MET A 1 23.68 -2.39 55.27
N SER A 2 23.85 -3.65 54.87
CA SER A 2 23.79 -4.08 53.47
C SER A 2 22.31 -4.12 53.05
N GLY A 3 21.80 -3.02 52.50
CA GLY A 3 20.42 -2.93 52.02
C GLY A 3 20.26 -3.71 50.71
N THR A 4 19.99 -5.01 50.80
CA THR A 4 19.59 -5.81 49.65
C THR A 4 18.20 -5.35 49.20
N LEU A 5 18.12 -4.82 47.97
CA LEU A 5 16.86 -4.40 47.37
C LEU A 5 15.87 -5.59 47.33
N PRO A 6 14.58 -5.37 47.63
CA PRO A 6 13.56 -6.42 47.56
C PRO A 6 13.56 -7.09 46.18
N PRO A 7 13.36 -8.42 46.09
CA PRO A 7 13.43 -9.17 44.83
C PRO A 7 12.48 -8.64 43.73
N ILE A 8 11.38 -7.99 44.12
CA ILE A 8 10.43 -7.32 43.21
C ILE A 8 11.11 -6.24 42.34
N TRP A 9 12.11 -5.52 42.87
CA TRP A 9 12.83 -4.49 42.11
C TRP A 9 13.65 -5.07 40.97
N TRP A 10 14.19 -6.28 41.14
CA TRP A 10 14.90 -6.98 40.07
C TRP A 10 13.97 -7.45 38.96
N VAL A 11 12.76 -7.90 39.32
CA VAL A 11 11.72 -8.27 38.34
C VAL A 11 11.25 -7.04 37.55
N LEU A 12 11.01 -5.92 38.24
CA LEU A 12 10.66 -4.64 37.61
C LEU A 12 11.77 -4.12 36.70
N ALA A 13 13.02 -4.15 37.15
CA ALA A 13 14.17 -3.75 36.34
C ALA A 13 14.31 -4.64 35.10
N GLY A 14 14.15 -5.96 35.24
CA GLY A 14 14.15 -6.90 34.12
C GLY A 14 13.02 -6.63 33.12
N ALA A 15 11.81 -6.37 33.60
CA ALA A 15 10.66 -6.03 32.76
C ALA A 15 10.87 -4.72 31.99
N ILE A 16 11.45 -3.70 32.63
CA ILE A 16 11.78 -2.42 31.99
C ILE A 16 12.84 -2.62 30.90
N VAL A 17 13.92 -3.36 31.18
CA VAL A 17 14.96 -3.65 30.18
C VAL A 17 14.40 -4.43 28.99
N PHE A 18 13.55 -5.42 29.24
CA PHE A 18 12.89 -6.19 28.18
C PHE A 18 11.96 -5.31 27.32
N ALA A 19 11.12 -4.49 27.96
CA ALA A 19 10.22 -3.57 27.26
C ALA A 19 11.01 -2.55 26.43
N THR A 20 12.10 -2.01 26.98
CA THR A 20 12.96 -1.03 26.30
C THR A 20 13.68 -1.67 25.12
N GLY A 21 14.20 -2.88 25.27
CA GLY A 21 14.85 -3.62 24.18
C GLY A 21 13.89 -3.94 23.03
N ARG A 22 12.66 -4.38 23.34
CA ARG A 22 11.64 -4.64 22.33
C ARG A 22 11.15 -3.36 21.65
N TRP A 23 11.03 -2.26 22.40
CA TRP A 23 10.72 -0.94 21.84
C TRP A 23 11.82 -0.45 20.89
N LEU A 24 13.08 -0.59 21.27
CA LEU A 24 14.22 -0.21 20.42
C LEU A 24 14.29 -1.05 19.14
N GLN A 25 14.02 -2.36 19.25
CA GLN A 25 13.93 -3.26 18.10
C GLN A 25 12.83 -2.85 17.11
N LEU A 26 11.66 -2.45 17.63
CA LEU A 26 10.56 -1.93 16.80
C LEU A 26 10.92 -0.59 16.16
N LEU A 27 11.63 0.29 16.87
CA LEU A 27 12.09 1.58 16.33
C LEU A 27 13.11 1.40 15.19
N GLN A 28 14.08 0.50 15.35
CA GLN A 28 15.07 0.23 14.29
C GLN A 28 14.39 -0.33 13.04
N ARG A 29 13.43 -1.25 13.19
CA ARG A 29 12.64 -1.79 12.08
C ARG A 29 11.78 -0.73 11.40
N ARG A 30 11.27 0.26 12.14
CA ARG A 30 10.53 1.40 11.57
C ARG A 30 11.37 2.24 10.62
N HIS A 31 12.67 2.41 10.86
CA HIS A 31 13.51 3.22 9.98
C HIS A 31 13.79 2.52 8.64
N ALA A 32 14.13 1.24 8.64
CA ALA A 32 14.30 0.46 7.41
C ALA A 32 13.00 0.44 6.59
N ARG A 33 11.86 0.15 7.25
CA ARG A 33 10.55 0.07 6.56
C ARG A 33 10.04 1.41 6.03
N ARG A 34 10.47 2.55 6.60
CA ARG A 34 10.15 3.87 6.03
C ARG A 34 10.85 4.09 4.69
N ALA A 35 12.07 3.59 4.53
CA ALA A 35 12.77 3.67 3.25
C ALA A 35 12.07 2.79 2.19
N ASP A 36 11.66 1.58 2.57
CA ASP A 36 10.91 0.67 1.69
C ASP A 36 9.57 1.28 1.25
N LEU A 37 8.82 1.85 2.20
CA LEU A 37 7.56 2.54 1.91
C LEU A 37 7.77 3.78 1.01
N ALA A 38 8.83 4.55 1.24
CA ALA A 38 9.15 5.70 0.40
C ALA A 38 9.52 5.28 -1.03
N ALA A 39 10.30 4.21 -1.18
CA ALA A 39 10.66 3.65 -2.48
C ALA A 39 9.43 3.13 -3.23
N ALA A 40 8.55 2.39 -2.55
CA ALA A 40 7.32 1.89 -3.14
C ALA A 40 6.36 3.03 -3.54
N ARG A 41 6.24 4.08 -2.73
CA ARG A 41 5.49 5.30 -3.12
C ARG A 41 6.08 5.96 -4.34
N GLN A 42 7.40 6.16 -4.39
CA GLN A 42 8.08 6.77 -5.53
C GLN A 42 7.88 5.95 -6.82
N GLN A 43 7.87 4.62 -6.72
CA GLN A 43 7.53 3.75 -7.84
C GLN A 43 6.08 3.96 -8.30
N GLY A 44 5.12 3.95 -7.37
CA GLY A 44 3.70 4.22 -7.68
C GLY A 44 3.48 5.59 -8.33
N GLU A 45 4.16 6.62 -7.84
CA GLU A 45 4.16 7.97 -8.44
C GLU A 45 4.73 7.96 -9.86
N GLY A 46 5.82 7.24 -10.10
CA GLY A 46 6.42 7.09 -11.42
C GLY A 46 5.49 6.42 -12.43
N VAL A 47 4.83 5.32 -12.04
CA VAL A 47 3.85 4.63 -12.90
C VAL A 47 2.66 5.56 -13.17
N LEU A 48 2.13 6.26 -12.16
CA LEU A 48 1.03 7.21 -12.33
C LEU A 48 1.41 8.37 -13.24
N ALA A 49 2.62 8.94 -13.09
CA ALA A 49 3.11 10.02 -13.95
C ALA A 49 3.18 9.56 -15.41
N THR A 50 3.61 8.33 -15.66
CA THR A 50 3.67 7.74 -16.99
C THR A 50 2.27 7.56 -17.58
N LEU A 51 1.31 7.06 -16.78
CA LEU A 51 -0.11 6.99 -17.18
C LEU A 51 -0.69 8.37 -17.51
N ARG A 52 -0.35 9.41 -16.72
CA ARG A 52 -0.76 10.80 -16.98
C ARG A 52 -0.18 11.34 -18.28
N GLU A 53 1.08 11.05 -18.56
CA GLU A 53 1.72 11.46 -19.81
C GLU A 53 1.05 10.82 -21.02
N MET A 54 0.76 9.52 -20.96
CA MET A 54 0.02 8.80 -22.00
C MET A 54 -1.40 9.36 -22.17
N GLY A 55 -2.16 9.47 -21.07
CA GLY A 55 -3.52 10.01 -21.08
C GLY A 55 -3.61 11.49 -21.48
N GLY A 56 -2.56 12.28 -21.26
CA GLY A 56 -2.49 13.67 -21.66
C GLY A 56 -2.23 13.89 -23.15
N ARG A 57 -1.57 12.93 -23.83
CA ARG A 57 -1.37 12.97 -25.29
C ARG A 57 -2.63 12.56 -26.04
N ASP A 58 -3.28 11.48 -25.60
CA ASP A 58 -4.36 10.83 -26.35
C ASP A 58 -5.76 11.09 -25.77
N GLY A 59 -5.85 11.76 -24.62
CA GLY A 59 -7.11 11.99 -23.90
C GLY A 59 -7.69 10.73 -23.24
N ALA A 60 -7.06 9.57 -23.47
CA ALA A 60 -7.48 8.27 -22.98
C ALA A 60 -6.31 7.55 -22.32
N LEU A 61 -6.58 6.84 -21.23
CA LEU A 61 -5.58 5.95 -20.62
C LEU A 61 -5.47 4.64 -21.40
N PRO A 62 -4.29 4.01 -21.42
CA PRO A 62 -4.11 2.76 -22.16
C PRO A 62 -4.97 1.65 -21.54
N GLY A 63 -5.48 0.75 -22.39
CA GLY A 63 -6.27 -0.40 -21.95
C GLY A 63 -5.48 -1.39 -21.10
N GLU A 64 -4.17 -1.48 -21.37
CA GLU A 64 -3.21 -2.31 -20.68
C GLU A 64 -1.94 -1.50 -20.36
N LEU A 65 -1.23 -1.84 -19.29
CA LEU A 65 0.08 -1.26 -19.03
C LEU A 65 1.09 -1.80 -20.06
N PRO A 66 1.95 -0.95 -20.64
CA PRO A 66 3.11 -1.39 -21.42
C PRO A 66 3.90 -2.49 -20.70
N ILE A 67 4.41 -3.47 -21.48
CA ILE A 67 5.10 -4.66 -20.94
C ILE A 67 6.28 -4.29 -20.03
N ASP A 68 6.96 -3.18 -20.31
CA ASP A 68 8.06 -2.67 -19.51
C ASP A 68 7.64 -2.19 -18.11
N LEU A 69 6.36 -1.85 -17.93
CA LEU A 69 5.77 -1.46 -16.65
C LEU A 69 5.12 -2.65 -15.93
N THR A 70 4.66 -3.69 -16.65
CA THR A 70 4.14 -4.94 -16.03
C THR A 70 5.25 -5.89 -15.59
N ALA A 71 6.35 -5.98 -16.34
CA ALA A 71 7.49 -6.87 -16.01
C ALA A 71 8.32 -6.40 -14.80
N ALA A 72 8.18 -5.14 -14.37
CA ALA A 72 9.04 -4.55 -13.35
C ALA A 72 8.45 -4.49 -11.94
N ALA A 73 7.13 -4.53 -11.73
CA ALA A 73 6.63 -3.64 -10.67
C ALA A 73 5.87 -4.32 -9.52
N GLY A 74 5.26 -5.49 -9.68
CA GLY A 74 4.39 -5.99 -8.60
C GLY A 74 3.21 -5.07 -8.31
N TRP A 75 2.76 -4.36 -9.34
CA TRP A 75 1.62 -3.49 -9.34
C TRP A 75 0.60 -4.05 -10.32
N THR A 76 -0.66 -3.99 -9.93
CA THR A 76 -1.83 -4.29 -10.75
C THR A 76 -2.44 -2.97 -11.19
N TYR A 77 -2.65 -2.83 -12.49
CA TYR A 77 -3.37 -1.70 -13.08
C TYR A 77 -4.84 -2.03 -13.22
N ARG A 78 -5.70 -1.15 -12.72
CA ARG A 78 -7.14 -1.22 -12.91
C ARG A 78 -7.53 -0.21 -13.98
N ARG A 79 -7.78 -0.72 -15.19
CA ARG A 79 -8.09 0.05 -16.41
C ARG A 79 -9.13 1.15 -16.16
N MET A 80 -8.89 2.33 -16.71
CA MET A 80 -9.84 3.45 -16.71
C MET A 80 -9.86 4.10 -18.10
N PRO A 81 -10.97 4.71 -18.53
CA PRO A 81 -11.06 5.38 -19.83
C PRO A 81 -10.28 6.70 -19.82
N SER A 82 -10.37 7.47 -18.74
CA SER A 82 -9.66 8.73 -18.56
C SER A 82 -9.44 9.04 -17.07
N LEU A 83 -8.52 9.96 -16.81
CA LEU A 83 -8.26 10.49 -15.46
C LEU A 83 -9.33 11.50 -14.98
N THR A 84 -10.27 11.88 -15.86
CA THR A 84 -11.41 12.73 -15.51
C THR A 84 -12.59 11.94 -14.94
N THR A 85 -12.47 10.60 -14.88
CA THR A 85 -13.43 9.73 -14.20
C THR A 85 -13.44 10.01 -12.68
N ASP A 86 -14.39 9.44 -11.94
CA ASP A 86 -14.50 9.59 -10.49
C ASP A 86 -13.15 9.39 -9.78
N GLN A 87 -12.78 10.40 -8.98
CA GLN A 87 -11.50 10.50 -8.28
C GLN A 87 -11.26 9.38 -7.27
N ARG A 88 -12.31 8.70 -6.83
CA ARG A 88 -12.26 7.62 -5.83
C ARG A 88 -11.87 6.27 -6.41
N LEU A 89 -11.80 6.15 -7.73
CA LEU A 89 -11.42 4.90 -8.38
C LEU A 89 -9.95 4.57 -8.14
N ILE A 90 -9.70 3.29 -7.91
CA ILE A 90 -8.35 2.74 -7.84
C ILE A 90 -7.78 2.69 -9.26
N VAL A 91 -6.59 3.23 -9.47
CA VAL A 91 -5.84 3.13 -10.74
C VAL A 91 -4.77 2.05 -10.65
N LEU A 92 -4.02 2.03 -9.56
CA LEU A 92 -2.93 1.06 -9.33
C LEU A 92 -3.01 0.55 -7.90
N HIS A 93 -2.60 -0.70 -7.69
CA HIS A 93 -2.34 -1.24 -6.36
C HIS A 93 -1.26 -2.32 -6.41
N GLU A 94 -0.64 -2.64 -5.28
CA GLU A 94 0.31 -3.77 -5.23
C GLU A 94 -0.39 -5.12 -5.47
N ASP A 95 0.29 -6.03 -6.17
CA ASP A 95 -0.19 -7.37 -6.54
C ASP A 95 -0.32 -8.33 -5.33
N ALA A 96 0.51 -8.13 -4.32
CA ALA A 96 0.58 -8.84 -3.05
C ALA A 96 0.86 -7.84 -1.91
N PRO A 97 0.58 -8.18 -0.63
CA PRO A 97 0.95 -7.30 0.47
C PRO A 97 2.48 -7.27 0.63
N ARG A 98 3.08 -6.11 0.35
CA ARG A 98 4.54 -5.93 0.42
C ARG A 98 4.96 -5.03 1.59
N GLN A 99 4.00 -4.34 2.20
CA GLN A 99 4.23 -3.35 3.23
C GLN A 99 3.71 -3.85 4.58
N MET A 100 4.38 -3.50 5.68
CA MET A 100 3.89 -3.76 7.03
C MET A 100 3.32 -2.50 7.68
N LEU A 101 2.04 -2.54 8.06
CA LEU A 101 1.40 -1.50 8.84
C LEU A 101 1.57 -1.78 10.34
N THR A 102 2.35 -0.95 11.03
CA THR A 102 2.49 -1.07 12.48
C THR A 102 1.29 -0.44 13.19
N ARG A 103 0.44 -1.27 13.80
CA ARG A 103 -0.69 -0.84 14.64
C ARG A 103 -0.55 -1.45 16.02
N PHE A 104 -0.28 -0.65 17.05
CA PHE A 104 -0.13 -1.21 18.40
C PHE A 104 -1.38 -2.04 18.80
N PRO A 105 -1.23 -3.29 19.28
CA PRO A 105 0.02 -3.98 19.66
C PRO A 105 0.64 -4.92 18.59
N SER A 106 0.12 -4.94 17.36
CA SER A 106 0.49 -5.86 16.28
C SER A 106 1.14 -5.18 15.05
N GLU A 107 1.53 -6.00 14.10
CA GLU A 107 1.86 -5.60 12.74
C GLU A 107 0.87 -6.31 11.81
N GLU A 108 0.38 -5.60 10.81
CA GLU A 108 -0.57 -6.11 9.83
C GLU A 108 0.03 -5.99 8.43
N GLU A 109 -0.27 -6.97 7.57
CA GLU A 109 0.10 -6.91 6.17
C GLU A 109 -0.71 -5.84 5.44
N ALA A 110 -0.06 -5.12 4.53
CA ALA A 110 -0.62 -3.95 3.89
C ALA A 110 -0.15 -3.80 2.43
N ARG A 111 -0.96 -3.08 1.66
CA ARG A 111 -0.76 -2.77 0.24
C ARG A 111 -0.83 -1.28 -0.01
N ILE A 112 0.03 -0.80 -0.91
CA ILE A 112 -0.11 0.56 -1.44
C ILE A 112 -1.16 0.58 -2.54
N VAL A 113 -2.02 1.60 -2.51
CA VAL A 113 -3.08 1.86 -3.49
C VAL A 113 -2.94 3.29 -3.99
N VAL A 114 -3.10 3.47 -5.29
CA VAL A 114 -3.08 4.75 -6.00
C VAL A 114 -4.47 5.01 -6.58
N PHE A 115 -5.03 6.16 -6.25
CA PHE A 115 -6.34 6.61 -6.73
C PHE A 115 -6.22 7.51 -7.97
N ALA A 116 -7.34 7.75 -8.65
CA ALA A 116 -7.41 8.56 -9.87
C ALA A 116 -7.04 10.04 -9.64
N ASP A 117 -7.33 10.58 -8.45
CA ASP A 117 -6.83 11.90 -8.01
C ASP A 117 -5.30 11.94 -7.80
N GLY A 118 -4.64 10.79 -7.82
CA GLY A 118 -3.21 10.61 -7.57
C GLY A 118 -2.83 10.51 -6.10
N ARG A 119 -3.81 10.39 -5.21
CA ARG A 119 -3.57 10.09 -3.81
C ARG A 119 -3.03 8.67 -3.67
N ILE A 120 -2.00 8.51 -2.84
CA ILE A 120 -1.33 7.24 -2.58
C ILE A 120 -1.49 6.90 -1.11
N GLU A 121 -2.19 5.81 -0.83
CA GLU A 121 -2.52 5.38 0.54
C GLU A 121 -2.08 3.95 0.81
N LEU A 122 -1.89 3.65 2.09
CA LEU A 122 -1.52 2.33 2.58
C LEU A 122 -2.73 1.73 3.30
N PHE A 123 -3.19 0.57 2.84
CA PHE A 123 -4.32 -0.15 3.42
C PHE A 123 -3.87 -1.49 3.99
N SER A 124 -4.37 -1.86 5.17
CA SER A 124 -4.25 -3.26 5.61
C SER A 124 -4.98 -4.17 4.64
N GLU A 125 -4.59 -5.44 4.56
CA GLU A 125 -5.17 -6.38 3.59
C GLU A 125 -6.70 -6.48 3.70
N GLN A 126 -7.23 -6.57 4.93
CA GLN A 126 -8.67 -6.58 5.15
C GLN A 126 -9.37 -5.29 4.68
N ALA A 127 -8.73 -4.13 4.83
CA ALA A 127 -9.29 -2.87 4.36
C ALA A 127 -9.23 -2.77 2.83
N PHE A 128 -8.17 -3.29 2.23
CA PHE A 128 -7.99 -3.37 0.79
C PHE A 128 -9.04 -4.26 0.13
N GLU A 129 -9.34 -5.44 0.68
CA GLU A 129 -10.41 -6.33 0.15
C GLU A 129 -11.77 -5.62 0.10
N ARG A 130 -12.12 -4.89 1.16
CA ARG A 130 -13.36 -4.10 1.20
C ARG A 130 -13.34 -2.94 0.20
N LEU A 131 -12.18 -2.32 0.02
CA LEU A 131 -11.98 -1.24 -0.95
C LEU A 131 -12.14 -1.76 -2.38
N LEU A 132 -11.63 -2.95 -2.70
CA LEU A 132 -11.79 -3.58 -4.01
C LEU A 132 -13.25 -3.80 -4.37
N VAL A 133 -14.04 -4.32 -3.43
CA VAL A 133 -15.50 -4.51 -3.63
C VAL A 133 -16.19 -3.16 -3.86
N GLY A 134 -15.82 -2.13 -3.10
CA GLY A 134 -16.35 -0.77 -3.29
C GLY A 134 -15.99 -0.16 -4.64
N ASP A 135 -14.75 -0.36 -5.10
CA ASP A 135 -14.26 0.08 -6.40
C ASP A 135 -14.99 -0.65 -7.54
N GLU A 136 -15.24 -1.95 -7.41
CA GLU A 136 -16.02 -2.73 -8.39
C GLU A 136 -17.47 -2.24 -8.51
N VAL A 137 -18.14 -1.99 -7.38
CA VAL A 137 -19.49 -1.41 -7.38
C VAL A 137 -19.50 -0.03 -8.02
N LEU A 138 -18.47 0.79 -7.78
CA LEU A 138 -18.36 2.12 -8.40
C LEU A 138 -18.15 2.01 -9.91
N ARG A 139 -17.28 1.10 -10.35
CA ARG A 139 -17.01 0.82 -11.76
C ARG A 139 -18.25 0.33 -12.50
N GLU A 140 -19.03 -0.55 -11.88
CA GLU A 140 -20.31 -1.04 -12.41
C GLU A 140 -21.30 0.12 -12.60
N ARG A 141 -21.45 0.98 -11.59
CA ARG A 141 -22.32 2.17 -11.67
C ARG A 141 -21.90 3.15 -12.77
N LEU A 142 -20.60 3.23 -13.03
CA LEU A 142 -20.02 4.06 -14.07
C LEU A 142 -19.98 3.34 -15.44
N GLN A 143 -20.55 2.13 -15.54
CA GLN A 143 -20.59 1.32 -16.76
C GLN A 143 -19.19 1.09 -17.37
N MET A 144 -18.19 0.92 -16.49
CA MET A 144 -16.82 0.66 -16.89
C MET A 144 -16.64 -0.83 -17.21
N PRO A 145 -15.79 -1.18 -18.19
CA PRO A 145 -15.51 -2.57 -18.51
C PRO A 145 -14.90 -3.30 -17.29
N SER A 146 -15.34 -4.54 -17.10
CA SER A 146 -14.82 -5.46 -16.09
C SER A 146 -13.30 -5.64 -16.27
N ILE A 147 -12.57 -5.68 -15.16
CA ILE A 147 -11.11 -5.85 -15.16
C ILE A 147 -10.73 -7.32 -15.42
N THR A 148 -11.71 -8.24 -15.41
CA THR A 148 -11.49 -9.69 -15.39
C THR A 148 -11.82 -10.40 -16.70
N GLU A 149 -12.27 -9.69 -17.75
CA GLU A 149 -12.51 -10.38 -19.03
C GLU A 149 -11.20 -10.50 -19.82
N PRO A 150 -10.65 -11.73 -20.01
CA PRO A 150 -9.69 -11.93 -21.08
C PRO A 150 -10.42 -11.57 -22.38
N THR A 151 -9.80 -10.69 -23.15
CA THR A 151 -10.24 -10.43 -24.52
C THR A 151 -9.88 -11.67 -25.32
N ASP A 152 -10.80 -12.64 -25.37
CA ASP A 152 -10.76 -13.72 -26.37
C ASP A 152 -11.12 -13.07 -27.72
N ASP A 153 -10.10 -12.57 -28.42
CA ASP A 153 -10.12 -12.30 -29.86
C ASP A 153 -9.09 -13.20 -30.57
#